data_AF-A0A7V0L298-F1
#
_entry.id   AF-A0A7V0L298-F1
#
_cell.length_a   1.000
_cell.length_b   1.000
_cell.length_c   1.000
_cell.angle_alpha   90.00
_cell.angle_beta   90.00
_cell.angle_gamma   90.00
#
_symmetry.space_group_name_H-M   'P 1'
#
loop_
_entity.id
_entity.type
_entity.pdbx_description
1 polymer ?
#
loop_
_entity_poly.entity_id
_entity_poly.type
_entity_poly.pdbx_seq_one_letter_code
_entity_poly.pdbx_strand_id
1 'polypeptide(L)'
;MKRKLILGIGNLLMGDEGIGIHIVRWLQEKGELSGVDIVDGGTGGFHLLEYFQNYEQVILVDATLDGQQAGTVTLLRPKYSSDYPTTLSAHDIGLKSLLDALTLLEIQPEIVLFAVSIPD
;
A
#
# COMPACT_ATOMS: atom_id res chain seq x y z
N MET A 1 -18.46 -1.08 -13.77
CA MET A 1 -17.96 -2.19 -12.94
C MET A 1 -17.02 -1.63 -11.91
N LYS A 2 -17.12 -2.09 -10.67
CA LYS A 2 -16.35 -1.61 -9.51
C LYS A 2 -14.89 -2.08 -9.69
N ARG A 3 -13.98 -1.19 -10.09
CA ARG A 3 -12.56 -1.54 -10.33
C ARG A 3 -11.80 -1.58 -9.01
N LYS A 4 -10.91 -2.56 -8.89
CA LYS A 4 -10.00 -2.72 -7.74
C LYS A 4 -8.60 -2.31 -8.15
N LEU A 5 -7.81 -1.84 -7.19
CA LEU A 5 -6.42 -1.50 -7.39
C LEU A 5 -5.54 -2.35 -6.47
N ILE A 6 -4.47 -2.93 -7.01
CA ILE A 6 -3.33 -3.40 -6.22
C ILE A 6 -2.22 -2.37 -6.38
N LEU A 7 -1.80 -1.79 -5.26
CA LEU A 7 -0.79 -0.73 -5.20
C LEU A 7 0.38 -1.19 -4.35
N GLY A 8 1.54 -1.36 -4.99
CA GLY A 8 2.79 -1.67 -4.32
C GLY A 8 3.45 -0.40 -3.85
N ILE A 9 3.84 -0.34 -2.59
CA ILE A 9 4.59 0.76 -1.98
C ILE A 9 5.95 0.21 -1.54
N GLY A 10 6.98 1.05 -1.63
CA GLY A 10 8.30 0.73 -1.13
C GLY A 10 9.43 1.48 -1.81
N ASN A 11 10.61 1.40 -1.21
CA ASN A 11 11.84 1.97 -1.76
C ASN A 11 12.79 0.88 -2.26
N LEU A 12 12.90 0.75 -3.58
CA LEU A 12 13.80 -0.21 -4.23
C LEU A 12 15.29 -0.01 -3.88
N LEU A 13 15.67 1.17 -3.39
CA LEU A 13 17.04 1.46 -2.98
C LEU A 13 17.33 1.02 -1.53
N MET A 14 16.31 0.70 -0.74
CA MET A 14 16.42 0.35 0.69
C MET A 14 16.16 -1.14 0.94
N GLY A 15 16.80 -2.00 0.13
CA GLY A 15 16.77 -3.45 0.34
C GLY A 15 15.36 -4.02 0.37
N ASP A 16 15.00 -4.67 1.48
CA ASP A 16 13.71 -5.35 1.64
C ASP A 16 12.52 -4.36 1.75
N GLU A 17 12.75 -3.06 1.94
CA GLU A 17 11.69 -2.04 1.84
C GLU A 17 11.05 -2.00 0.43
N GLY A 18 11.74 -2.48 -0.61
CA GLY A 18 11.22 -2.56 -1.97
C GLY A 18 10.19 -3.69 -2.20
N ILE A 19 9.87 -4.51 -1.19
CA ILE A 19 9.09 -5.74 -1.38
C ILE A 19 7.72 -5.51 -2.04
N GLY A 20 7.01 -4.42 -1.67
CA GLY A 20 5.72 -4.09 -2.26
C GLY A 20 5.83 -3.82 -3.76
N ILE A 21 6.90 -3.12 -4.18
CA ILE A 21 7.22 -2.87 -5.59
C ILE A 21 7.56 -4.16 -6.34
N HIS A 22 8.36 -5.03 -5.73
CA HIS A 22 8.70 -6.33 -6.32
C HIS A 22 7.47 -7.21 -6.52
N ILE A 23 6.53 -7.22 -5.57
CA ILE A 23 5.29 -8.00 -5.66
C ILE A 23 4.42 -7.50 -6.83
N VAL A 24 4.20 -6.19 -6.96
CA VAL A 24 3.36 -5.68 -8.07
C VAL A 24 4.00 -5.88 -9.43
N ARG A 25 5.32 -5.74 -9.55
CA ARG A 25 6.04 -6.05 -10.80
C ARG A 25 5.92 -7.51 -11.17
N TRP A 26 6.08 -8.41 -10.20
CA TRP A 26 5.88 -9.84 -10.42
C TRP A 26 4.44 -10.16 -10.87
N LEU A 27 3.42 -9.50 -10.27
CA LEU A 27 2.03 -9.68 -10.69
C LEU A 27 1.80 -9.18 -12.13
N GLN A 28 2.37 -8.03 -12.49
CA GLN A 28 2.29 -7.48 -13.85
C GLN A 28 2.91 -8.44 -14.88
N GLU A 29 4.02 -9.09 -14.55
CA GLU A 29 4.66 -10.10 -15.42
C GLU A 29 3.81 -11.36 -15.62
N LYS A 30 2.93 -11.70 -14.66
CA LYS A 30 2.04 -12.87 -14.75
C LYS A 30 0.82 -12.64 -15.64
N GLY A 31 0.55 -11.40 -16.02
CA GLY A 31 -0.53 -11.01 -16.93
C GLY A 31 -1.68 -10.29 -16.23
N GLU A 32 -2.72 -10.01 -17.01
CA GLU A 32 -3.84 -9.20 -16.56
C GLU A 32 -4.75 -9.95 -15.56
N LEU A 33 -5.17 -9.24 -14.53
CA LEU A 33 -6.21 -9.67 -13.61
C LEU A 33 -7.52 -8.97 -13.98
N SER A 34 -8.53 -9.75 -14.36
CA SER A 34 -9.81 -9.19 -14.79
C SER A 34 -10.45 -8.30 -13.71
N GLY A 35 -10.67 -7.02 -14.04
CA GLY A 35 -11.27 -6.05 -13.14
C GLY A 35 -10.36 -5.51 -12.03
N VAL A 36 -9.04 -5.76 -12.13
CA VAL A 36 -8.03 -5.32 -11.16
C VAL A 36 -6.89 -4.61 -11.90
N ASP A 37 -6.69 -3.34 -11.57
CA ASP A 37 -5.52 -2.58 -12.03
C ASP A 37 -4.35 -2.82 -11.05
N ILE A 38 -3.12 -2.90 -11.57
CA ILE A 38 -1.90 -3.17 -10.78
C ILE A 38 -0.92 -2.04 -11.02
N VAL A 39 -0.53 -1.33 -9.96
CA VAL A 39 0.29 -0.11 -10.05
C VAL A 39 1.51 -0.20 -9.10
N ASP A 40 2.66 0.24 -9.62
CA ASP A 40 3.87 0.57 -8.86
C ASP A 40 3.69 1.99 -8.31
N GLY A 41 3.46 2.11 -7.00
CA GLY A 41 3.25 3.38 -6.30
C GLY A 41 4.54 4.01 -5.77
N GLY A 42 5.70 3.43 -6.09
CA GLY A 42 7.01 3.86 -5.59
C GLY A 42 7.02 4.05 -4.08
N THR A 43 7.63 5.13 -3.62
CA THR A 43 7.76 5.50 -2.20
C THR A 43 6.47 6.11 -1.61
N GLY A 44 5.33 5.97 -2.29
CA GLY A 44 4.08 6.59 -1.91
C GLY A 44 4.05 8.12 -2.00
N GLY A 45 3.02 8.72 -1.42
CA GLY A 45 2.84 10.17 -1.35
C GLY A 45 1.53 10.68 -1.94
N PHE A 46 1.38 12.01 -1.95
CA PHE A 46 0.12 12.65 -2.30
C PHE A 46 -0.32 12.43 -3.76
N HIS A 47 0.62 12.13 -4.66
CA HIS A 47 0.32 11.80 -6.05
C HIS A 47 -0.60 10.58 -6.19
N LEU A 48 -0.65 9.72 -5.17
CA LEU A 48 -1.53 8.54 -5.15
C LEU A 48 -3.00 8.88 -4.89
N LEU A 49 -3.34 10.13 -4.51
CA LEU A 49 -4.70 10.52 -4.16
C LEU A 49 -5.71 10.17 -5.25
N GLU A 50 -5.36 10.35 -6.52
CA GLU A 50 -6.24 10.02 -7.64
C GLU A 50 -6.67 8.54 -7.64
N TYR A 51 -5.82 7.63 -7.18
CA TYR A 51 -6.15 6.22 -7.09
C TYR A 51 -7.19 5.96 -6.00
N PHE A 52 -7.04 6.59 -4.83
CA PHE A 52 -8.00 6.42 -3.75
C PHE A 52 -9.37 7.07 -4.05
N GLN A 53 -9.42 8.03 -4.96
CA GLN A 53 -10.66 8.67 -5.41
C GLN A 53 -11.40 7.87 -6.49
N ASN A 54 -10.67 7.16 -7.37
CA ASN A 54 -11.23 6.54 -8.56
C ASN A 54 -11.50 5.03 -8.43
N TYR A 55 -11.06 4.42 -7.33
CA TYR A 55 -11.20 2.98 -7.08
C TYR A 55 -12.02 2.74 -5.83
N GLU A 56 -12.84 1.69 -5.87
CA GLU A 56 -13.70 1.37 -4.73
C GLU A 56 -12.97 0.57 -3.65
N GLN A 57 -11.93 -0.15 -4.05
CA GLN A 57 -11.09 -0.94 -3.16
C GLN A 57 -9.63 -0.78 -3.58
N VAL A 58 -8.79 -0.42 -2.62
CA VAL A 58 -7.34 -0.27 -2.77
C VAL A 58 -6.65 -1.31 -1.89
N ILE A 59 -5.92 -2.21 -2.54
CA ILE A 59 -5.12 -3.25 -1.91
C ILE A 59 -3.67 -2.74 -1.89
N LEU A 60 -3.21 -2.33 -0.72
CA LEU A 60 -1.84 -1.88 -0.47
C LEU A 60 -0.94 -3.07 -0.14
N VAL A 61 0.28 -3.04 -0.65
CA VAL A 61 1.34 -3.98 -0.29
C VAL A 61 2.58 -3.18 0.08
N ASP A 62 3.07 -3.33 1.32
CA ASP A 62 4.17 -2.54 1.86
C ASP A 62 5.03 -3.35 2.86
N ALA A 63 6.26 -2.89 3.09
CA ALA A 63 7.16 -3.43 4.10
C ALA A 63 6.90 -2.83 5.49
N THR A 64 7.06 -3.62 6.55
CA THR A 64 6.97 -3.15 7.94
C THR A 64 8.14 -3.66 8.78
N LEU A 65 8.67 -2.81 9.66
CA LEU A 65 9.68 -3.12 10.67
C LEU A 65 9.01 -3.33 12.03
N ASP A 66 8.21 -4.39 12.14
CA ASP A 66 7.37 -4.66 13.31
C ASP A 66 7.98 -5.65 14.32
N GLY A 67 9.26 -6.03 14.12
CA GLY A 67 9.98 -6.98 14.97
C GLY A 67 9.47 -8.42 14.87
N GLN A 68 8.54 -8.73 13.96
CA GLN A 68 8.14 -10.11 13.68
C GLN A 68 9.20 -10.83 12.84
N GLN A 69 9.04 -12.15 12.70
CA GLN A 69 9.88 -12.93 11.80
C GLN A 69 9.81 -12.36 10.37
N ALA A 70 10.98 -12.15 9.75
CA ALA A 70 11.06 -11.69 8.36
C ALA A 70 10.24 -12.59 7.42
N GLY A 71 9.47 -11.97 6.52
CA GLY A 71 8.54 -12.63 5.62
C GLY A 71 7.15 -12.89 6.20
N THR A 72 6.89 -12.55 7.46
CA THR A 72 5.53 -12.57 8.02
C THR A 72 4.63 -11.63 7.23
N VAL A 73 3.45 -12.11 6.83
CA VAL A 73 2.45 -11.30 6.11
C VAL A 73 1.28 -11.03 7.05
N THR A 74 1.03 -9.76 7.32
CA THR A 74 -0.09 -9.30 8.15
C THR A 74 -1.13 -8.62 7.27
N LEU A 75 -2.40 -9.02 7.43
CA LEU A 75 -3.54 -8.38 6.77
C LEU A 75 -4.20 -7.37 7.70
N LEU A 76 -4.29 -6.12 7.25
CA LEU A 76 -4.91 -5.02 7.97
C LEU A 76 -6.03 -4.39 7.12
N ARG A 77 -7.05 -3.85 7.81
CA ARG A 77 -8.18 -3.14 7.18
C ARG A 77 -8.37 -1.78 7.85
N PRO A 78 -7.41 -0.87 7.63
CA PRO A 78 -7.42 0.41 8.30
C PRO A 78 -8.53 1.31 7.75
N LYS A 79 -9.19 2.06 8.63
CA LYS A 79 -10.21 3.06 8.26
C LYS A 79 -9.69 4.48 8.47
N TYR A 80 -8.83 4.67 9.45
CA TYR A 80 -8.22 5.95 9.79
C TYR A 80 -6.70 5.85 9.72
N SER A 81 -6.02 7.00 9.59
CA SER A 81 -4.56 7.07 9.63
C SER A 81 -3.98 6.49 10.93
N SER A 82 -4.72 6.56 12.03
CA SER A 82 -4.39 5.95 13.32
C SER A 82 -4.41 4.42 13.35
N ASP A 83 -5.09 3.77 12.40
CA ASP A 83 -5.21 2.31 12.36
C ASP A 83 -4.00 1.64 11.70
N TYR A 84 -3.08 2.43 11.14
CA TYR A 84 -1.87 1.94 10.49
C TYR A 84 -0.73 1.73 11.51
N PRO A 85 0.05 0.65 11.40
CA PRO A 85 1.22 0.42 12.23
C PRO A 85 2.21 1.59 12.15
N THR A 86 2.69 2.07 13.29
CA THR A 86 3.78 3.07 13.36
C THR A 86 5.12 2.52 12.87
N THR A 87 5.19 1.21 12.67
CA THR A 87 6.37 0.45 12.24
C THR A 87 6.47 0.29 10.72
N LEU A 88 5.51 0.78 9.95
CA LEU A 88 5.67 0.89 8.50
C LEU A 88 6.88 1.79 8.20
N SER A 89 7.74 1.39 7.27
CA SER A 89 9.02 2.06 7.00
C SER A 89 8.84 3.53 6.57
N ALA A 90 9.92 4.30 6.51
CA ALA A 90 10.04 5.77 6.49
C ALA A 90 9.26 6.59 5.42
N HIS A 91 8.28 6.01 4.72
CA HIS A 91 7.28 6.66 3.85
C HIS A 91 6.08 7.26 4.62
N ASP A 92 6.17 7.23 5.95
CA ASP A 92 5.15 7.51 6.96
C ASP A 92 4.45 8.88 6.82
N ILE A 93 5.08 9.90 6.23
CA ILE A 93 4.46 11.22 6.02
C ILE A 93 3.49 11.19 4.83
N GLY A 94 3.83 10.47 3.76
CA GLY A 94 3.09 10.52 2.49
C GLY A 94 1.74 9.82 2.57
N LEU A 95 1.71 8.60 3.12
CA LEU A 95 0.48 7.80 3.23
C LEU A 95 -0.46 8.33 4.32
N LYS A 96 0.06 8.73 5.49
CA LYS A 96 -0.78 9.33 6.55
C LYS A 96 -1.43 10.62 6.08
N SER A 97 -0.66 11.53 5.47
CA SER A 97 -1.21 12.78 4.91
C SER A 97 -2.26 12.52 3.84
N LEU A 98 -2.07 11.46 3.04
CA LEU A 98 -3.05 11.04 2.03
C LEU A 98 -4.36 10.56 2.67
N LEU A 99 -4.30 9.72 3.71
CA LEU A 99 -5.47 9.23 4.43
C LEU A 99 -6.22 10.34 5.16
N ASP A 100 -5.48 11.28 5.75
CA ASP A 100 -6.07 12.47 6.37
C ASP A 100 -6.78 13.33 5.31
N ALA A 101 -6.19 13.51 4.12
CA ALA A 101 -6.83 14.20 3.02
C ALA A 101 -8.09 13.49 2.51
N LEU A 102 -8.08 12.16 2.41
CA LEU A 102 -9.28 11.37 2.06
C LEU A 102 -10.41 11.58 3.08
N THR A 103 -10.05 11.61 4.37
CA THR A 103 -11.00 11.88 5.46
C THR A 103 -11.61 13.28 5.32
N LEU A 104 -10.78 14.30 5.05
CA LEU A 104 -11.25 15.68 4.83
C LEU A 104 -12.14 15.85 3.60
N LEU A 105 -11.90 15.05 2.56
CA LEU A 105 -12.67 15.05 1.33
C LEU A 105 -13.94 14.17 1.42
N GLU A 106 -14.17 13.50 2.55
CA GLU A 106 -15.26 12.52 2.75
C GLU A 106 -15.22 11.35 1.74
N ILE A 107 -14.02 10.98 1.30
CA ILE A 107 -13.78 9.88 0.35
C ILE A 107 -13.30 8.66 1.13
N GLN A 108 -14.03 7.56 1.05
CA GLN A 108 -13.73 6.34 1.81
C GLN A 108 -13.73 5.10 0.89
N PRO A 109 -12.62 4.83 0.17
CA PRO A 109 -12.46 3.54 -0.48
C PRO A 109 -12.27 2.45 0.58
N GLU A 110 -12.59 1.20 0.24
CA GLU A 110 -12.18 0.08 1.08
C GLU A 110 -10.67 -0.10 0.96
N ILE A 111 -9.94 0.07 2.06
CA ILE A 111 -8.49 -0.14 2.08
C ILE A 111 -8.18 -1.48 2.74
N VAL A 112 -7.36 -2.27 2.04
CA VAL A 112 -6.81 -3.53 2.52
C VAL A 112 -5.30 -3.43 2.44
N LEU A 113 -4.59 -3.61 3.55
CA LEU A 113 -3.13 -3.54 3.60
C LEU A 113 -2.55 -4.93 3.88
N PHE A 114 -1.68 -5.38 3.00
CA PHE A 114 -0.76 -6.48 3.24
C PHE A 114 0.59 -5.89 3.67
N ALA A 115 0.91 -6.00 4.95
CA ALA A 115 2.20 -5.59 5.49
C ALA A 115 3.12 -6.81 5.57
N VAL A 116 4.32 -6.70 4.99
CA VAL A 116 5.34 -7.75 5.00
C VAL A 116 6.45 -7.38 5.97
N SER A 117 6.64 -8.18 7.00
CA SER A 117 7.70 -7.95 7.99
C SER A 117 9.08 -8.13 7.35
N ILE A 118 9.94 -7.13 7.49
CA ILE A 118 11.32 -7.15 6.99
C ILE A 118 12.31 -7.15 8.17
N PRO A 119 13.53 -7.69 8.01
CA PRO A 119 14.55 -7.59 9.03
C PRO A 119 15.02 -6.12 9.19
N ASP A 120 15.46 -5.77 10.40
CA ASP A 120 16.15 -4.51 10.69
C ASP A 120 17.46 -4.34 9.90
#